data_AF-A0AAE1UU52-F1
#
_entry.id   AF-A0AAE1UU52-F1
#
_cell.length_a   1.000
_cell.length_b   1.000
_cell.length_c   1.000
_cell.angle_alpha   90.00
_cell.angle_beta   90.00
_cell.angle_gamma   90.00
#
_symmetry.space_group_name_H-M   'P 1'
#
loop_
_entity.id
_entity.type
_entity.pdbx_description
1 polymer ?
#
loop_
_entity_poly.entity_id
_entity_poly.type
_entity_poly.pdbx_seq_one_letter_code
_entity_poly.pdbx_strand_id
1 'polypeptide(L)'
;MRNNSFRLSPSDLHFMQSSTSSFPSISSSATLSSTRSDAQSAPPELTLLFQDICQNSAELLRLRGRELPPEWNIADLVQAVMGDEAFLIPGHLQDTYYDVLLRGGSSWLVEDLFHFLDLINYVL
;
A
#
# COMPACT_ATOMS: atom_id res chain seq x y z
N MET A 1 -29.31 16.56 30.92
CA MET A 1 -28.90 15.15 30.93
C MET A 1 -30.04 14.33 30.33
N ARG A 2 -29.92 13.88 29.07
CA ARG A 2 -30.90 13.01 28.40
C ARG A 2 -30.30 11.61 28.34
N ASN A 3 -30.86 10.67 29.10
CA ASN A 3 -30.57 9.25 28.98
C ASN A 3 -31.39 8.70 27.81
N ASN A 4 -30.74 8.31 26.71
CA ASN A 4 -31.35 7.49 25.68
C ASN A 4 -31.26 6.02 26.13
N SER A 5 -32.40 5.47 26.54
CA SER A 5 -32.56 4.04 26.77
C SER A 5 -32.64 3.32 25.42
N PHE A 6 -31.56 2.64 25.05
CA PHE A 6 -31.54 1.72 23.91
C PHE A 6 -32.53 0.58 24.19
N ARG A 7 -33.68 0.60 23.52
CA ARG A 7 -34.64 -0.50 23.54
C ARG A 7 -34.13 -1.59 22.61
N LEU A 8 -33.50 -2.62 23.18
CA LEU A 8 -33.22 -3.87 22.49
C LEU A 8 -34.55 -4.55 22.14
N SER A 9 -34.70 -4.96 20.88
CA SER A 9 -35.90 -5.65 20.40
C SER A 9 -35.86 -7.13 20.82
N PRO A 10 -37.00 -7.79 21.10
CA PRO A 10 -37.04 -9.22 21.40
C PRO A 10 -36.37 -10.11 20.33
N SER A 11 -36.31 -9.64 19.09
CA SER A 11 -35.62 -10.29 17.98
C SER A 11 -34.09 -10.34 18.14
N ASP A 12 -33.48 -9.35 18.79
CA ASP A 12 -32.02 -9.31 19.02
C ASP A 12 -31.58 -10.36 20.04
N LEU A 13 -32.45 -10.65 21.03
CA LEU A 13 -32.20 -11.62 22.08
C LEU A 13 -32.26 -13.07 21.55
N HIS A 14 -33.12 -13.30 20.55
CA HIS A 14 -33.27 -14.60 19.89
C HIS A 14 -32.04 -15.00 19.06
N PHE A 15 -31.36 -14.02 18.45
CA PHE A 15 -30.14 -14.26 17.69
C PHE A 15 -28.97 -14.70 18.59
N MET A 16 -28.83 -14.09 19.78
CA MET A 16 -27.78 -14.45 20.75
C MET A 16 -28.01 -15.80 21.43
N GLN A 17 -29.27 -16.18 21.68
CA GLN A 17 -29.62 -17.47 22.30
C GLN A 17 -29.46 -18.67 21.36
N SER A 18 -29.43 -18.44 20.04
CA SER A 18 -29.23 -19.50 19.05
C SER A 18 -27.80 -20.08 19.06
N SER A 19 -26.87 -19.48 19.80
CA SER A 19 -25.49 -19.97 19.98
C SER A 19 -25.24 -20.75 21.27
N THR A 20 -26.27 -20.98 22.10
CA THR A 20 -26.10 -21.61 23.43
C THR A 20 -26.98 -22.84 23.64
N SER A 21 -26.77 -23.88 22.82
CA SER A 21 -27.25 -25.26 23.06
C SER A 21 -26.55 -26.13 22.02
N SER A 22 -25.60 -27.02 22.28
CA SER A 22 -25.32 -27.85 23.44
C SER A 22 -23.86 -28.35 23.34
N PHE A 23 -23.14 -28.48 24.44
CA PHE A 23 -21.94 -29.33 24.51
C PHE A 23 -21.97 -30.17 25.80
N PRO A 24 -21.90 -31.51 25.72
CA PRO A 24 -21.48 -32.32 26.85
C PRO A 24 -19.95 -32.25 26.98
N SER A 25 -19.46 -31.99 28.19
CA SER A 25 -18.04 -32.02 28.51
C SER A 25 -17.47 -33.44 28.37
N ILE A 26 -16.40 -33.62 27.60
CA ILE A 26 -15.29 -34.57 27.83
C ILE A 26 -14.12 -34.24 26.89
N SER A 27 -12.99 -33.93 27.51
CA SER A 27 -11.58 -34.14 27.16
C SER A 27 -11.05 -34.05 25.72
N SER A 28 -9.93 -33.32 25.64
CA SER A 28 -8.75 -33.54 24.80
C SER A 28 -8.63 -32.74 23.49
N SER A 29 -7.55 -31.97 23.45
CA SER A 29 -6.96 -31.26 22.32
C SER A 29 -7.81 -30.13 21.75
N ALA A 30 -7.79 -28.99 22.44
CA ALA A 30 -7.99 -27.71 21.77
C ALA A 30 -6.86 -27.55 20.74
N THR A 31 -7.11 -28.02 19.52
CA THR A 31 -6.47 -27.45 18.34
C THR A 31 -7.03 -26.04 18.26
N LEU A 32 -6.40 -25.13 19.01
CA LEU A 32 -6.38 -23.72 18.68
C LEU A 32 -5.77 -23.68 17.28
N SER A 33 -6.63 -23.80 16.26
CA SER A 33 -6.32 -23.40 14.91
C SER A 33 -6.22 -21.89 14.98
N SER A 34 -5.09 -21.44 15.50
CA SER A 34 -4.59 -20.11 15.31
C SER A 34 -4.58 -19.93 13.81
N THR A 35 -5.38 -18.97 13.32
CA THR A 35 -5.15 -18.39 12.01
C THR A 35 -3.77 -17.75 12.08
N ARG A 36 -2.74 -18.58 11.88
CA ARG A 36 -1.39 -18.15 11.54
C ARG A 36 -1.58 -17.53 10.17
N SER A 37 -1.97 -16.26 10.18
CA SER A 37 -2.08 -15.47 8.97
C SER A 37 -0.64 -15.36 8.49
N ASP A 38 -0.27 -16.24 7.57
CA ASP A 38 0.85 -15.97 6.70
C ASP A 38 0.47 -14.69 5.96
N ALA A 39 0.93 -13.55 6.48
CA ALA A 39 0.97 -12.29 5.77
C ALA A 39 2.04 -12.42 4.67
N GLN A 40 1.83 -13.37 3.76
CA GLN A 40 2.67 -13.68 2.63
C GLN A 40 1.86 -13.35 1.38
N SER A 41 1.83 -12.07 1.06
CA SER A 41 1.78 -11.52 -0.30
C SER A 41 1.36 -10.06 -0.15
N ALA A 42 2.29 -9.12 -0.34
CA ALA A 42 1.88 -7.82 -0.83
C ALA A 42 0.95 -8.09 -2.05
N PRO A 43 -0.21 -7.43 -2.16
CA PRO A 43 -1.09 -7.64 -3.30
C PRO A 43 -0.27 -7.43 -4.58
N PRO A 44 -0.31 -8.36 -5.56
CA PRO A 44 0.46 -8.22 -6.81
C PRO A 44 0.20 -6.88 -7.51
N GLU A 45 -0.95 -6.26 -7.22
CA GLU A 45 -1.32 -4.91 -7.64
C GLU A 45 -0.31 -3.82 -7.25
N LEU A 46 0.23 -3.80 -6.03
CA LEU A 46 1.18 -2.75 -5.63
C LEU A 46 2.51 -2.86 -6.37
N THR A 47 3.02 -4.09 -6.51
CA THR A 47 4.25 -4.33 -7.27
C THR A 47 4.08 -3.92 -8.74
N LEU A 48 2.91 -4.20 -9.34
CA LEU A 48 2.60 -3.78 -10.70
C LEU A 48 2.48 -2.26 -10.83
N LEU A 49 1.81 -1.59 -9.88
CA LEU A 49 1.72 -0.12 -9.86
C LEU A 49 3.10 0.53 -9.77
N PHE A 50 3.97 0.00 -8.91
CA PHE A 50 5.34 0.50 -8.81
C PHE A 50 6.13 0.29 -10.10
N GLN A 51 6.00 -0.88 -10.73
CA GLN A 51 6.63 -1.15 -12.01
C GLN A 51 6.15 -0.17 -13.09
N ASP A 52 4.86 0.11 -13.14
CA ASP A 52 4.29 1.08 -14.08
C ASP A 52 4.78 2.51 -13.79
N ILE A 53 4.88 2.91 -12.53
CA ILE A 53 5.47 4.21 -12.14
C ILE A 53 6.91 4.29 -12.65
N CYS A 54 7.72 3.25 -12.42
CA CYS A 54 9.10 3.19 -12.88
C CYS A 54 9.19 3.32 -14.40
N GLN A 55 8.35 2.58 -15.14
CA GLN A 55 8.35 2.59 -16.60
C GLN A 55 7.96 3.96 -17.16
N ASN A 56 6.90 4.58 -16.63
CA ASN A 56 6.47 5.92 -17.03
C ASN A 56 7.55 6.96 -16.69
N SER A 57 8.15 6.86 -15.50
CA SER A 57 9.22 7.76 -15.07
C SER A 57 10.43 7.66 -16.00
N ALA A 58 10.88 6.45 -16.34
CA ALA A 58 11.98 6.23 -17.29
C ALA A 58 11.68 6.85 -18.67
N GLU A 59 10.46 6.68 -19.17
CA GLU A 59 10.05 7.27 -20.44
C GLU A 59 10.09 8.81 -20.38
N LEU A 60 9.56 9.40 -19.31
CA LEU A 60 9.53 10.85 -19.13
C LEU A 60 10.94 11.46 -18.99
N LEU A 61 11.85 10.80 -18.26
CA LEU A 61 13.25 11.20 -18.18
C LEU A 61 13.91 11.20 -19.56
N ARG A 62 13.70 10.12 -20.34
CA ARG A 62 14.21 10.00 -21.71
C ARG A 62 13.66 11.08 -22.63
N LEU A 63 12.35 11.36 -22.55
CA LEU A 63 11.71 12.43 -23.35
C LEU A 63 12.26 13.82 -23.01
N ARG A 64 12.76 14.02 -21.79
CA ARG A 64 13.41 15.26 -21.35
C ARG A 64 14.93 15.26 -21.57
N GLY A 65 15.49 14.22 -22.19
CA GLY A 65 16.93 14.12 -22.47
C GLY A 65 17.78 13.97 -21.22
N ARG A 66 17.22 13.44 -20.13
CA ARG A 66 17.97 13.12 -18.91
C ARG A 66 18.36 11.64 -18.93
N GLU A 67 19.64 11.38 -18.67
CA GLU A 67 20.18 10.03 -18.57
C GLU A 67 20.44 9.71 -17.09
N LEU A 68 20.23 8.45 -16.72
CA LEU A 68 20.59 7.96 -15.39
C LEU A 68 22.10 7.69 -15.35
N PRO A 69 22.78 8.05 -14.24
CA PRO A 69 24.14 7.59 -14.01
C PRO A 69 24.21 6.05 -14.04
N PRO A 70 25.33 5.47 -14.47
CA PRO A 70 25.46 4.02 -14.64
C PRO A 70 25.35 3.24 -13.32
N GLU A 71 25.52 3.89 -12.18
CA GLU A 71 25.37 3.30 -10.85
C GLU A 71 23.91 3.18 -10.40
N TRP A 72 22.98 3.86 -11.08
CA TRP A 72 21.58 3.97 -10.67
C TRP A 72 20.64 3.25 -11.64
N ASN A 73 19.69 2.50 -11.10
CA ASN A 73 18.52 2.03 -11.82
C ASN A 73 17.31 2.94 -11.56
N ILE A 74 16.34 2.95 -12.47
CA ILE A 74 15.12 3.77 -12.32
C ILE A 74 14.33 3.40 -11.07
N ALA A 75 14.26 2.11 -10.72
CA ALA A 75 13.56 1.66 -9.52
C ALA A 75 14.21 2.22 -8.25
N ASP A 76 15.53 2.17 -8.16
CA ASP A 76 16.28 2.69 -7.02
C ASP A 76 16.11 4.20 -6.90
N LEU A 77 16.09 4.90 -8.04
CA LEU A 77 15.88 6.35 -8.10
C LEU A 77 14.47 6.73 -7.62
N VAL A 78 13.44 6.05 -8.12
CA VAL A 78 12.05 6.27 -7.70
C VAL A 78 11.90 5.94 -6.20
N GLN A 79 12.49 4.85 -5.74
CA GLN A 79 12.47 4.47 -4.33
C GLN A 79 13.20 5.51 -3.46
N ALA A 80 14.33 6.06 -3.90
CA ALA A 80 15.06 7.09 -3.17
C ALA A 80 14.27 8.39 -3.04
N VAL A 81 13.52 8.78 -4.07
CA VAL A 81 12.70 9.99 -4.06
C VAL A 81 11.41 9.81 -3.26
N MET A 82 10.71 8.70 -3.45
CA MET A 82 9.48 8.41 -2.70
C MET A 82 9.75 8.09 -1.22
N GLY A 83 10.91 7.51 -0.93
CA GLY A 83 11.27 6.99 0.38
C GLY A 83 10.71 5.58 0.63
N ASP A 84 11.39 4.81 1.50
CA ASP A 84 11.04 3.41 1.77
C ASP A 84 9.63 3.24 2.39
N GLU A 85 9.19 4.24 3.15
CA GLU A 85 7.87 4.24 3.81
C GLU A 85 6.71 4.37 2.82
N ALA A 86 6.96 4.92 1.64
CA ALA A 86 5.94 5.12 0.59
C ALA A 86 5.34 3.79 0.11
N PHE A 87 6.12 2.72 0.17
CA PHE A 87 5.72 1.37 -0.22
C PHE A 87 4.86 0.66 0.84
N LEU A 88 4.88 1.15 2.07
CA LEU A 88 4.10 0.60 3.18
C LEU A 88 2.66 1.12 3.20
N ILE A 89 2.38 2.18 2.43
CA ILE A 89 1.07 2.84 2.38
C ILE A 89 0.46 2.59 0.99
N PRO A 90 -0.45 1.60 0.84
CA PRO A 90 -1.04 1.25 -0.46
C PRO A 90 -1.66 2.44 -1.20
N GLY A 91 -2.36 3.32 -0.49
CA GLY A 91 -2.99 4.50 -1.08
C GLY A 91 -1.99 5.50 -1.66
N HIS A 92 -0.82 5.64 -1.04
CA HIS A 92 0.19 6.57 -1.52
C HIS A 92 0.77 6.14 -2.88
N LEU A 93 1.03 4.86 -3.07
CA LEU A 93 1.51 4.33 -4.35
C LEU A 93 0.47 4.49 -5.46
N GLN A 94 -0.80 4.24 -5.13
CA GLN A 94 -1.91 4.41 -6.07
C GLN A 94 -2.11 5.88 -6.47
N ASP A 95 -2.07 6.80 -5.50
CA ASP A 95 -2.15 8.24 -5.77
C ASP A 95 -0.99 8.72 -6.64
N THR A 96 0.21 8.22 -6.36
CA THR A 96 1.43 8.52 -7.15
C THR A 96 1.30 8.01 -8.58
N TYR A 97 0.82 6.78 -8.77
CA TYR A 97 0.56 6.22 -10.09
C TYR A 97 -0.38 7.11 -10.90
N TYR A 98 -1.51 7.53 -10.32
CA TYR A 98 -2.46 8.38 -11.03
C TYR A 98 -1.91 9.79 -11.27
N ASP A 99 -1.15 10.36 -10.34
CA ASP A 99 -0.52 11.67 -10.53
C ASP A 99 0.47 11.64 -11.72
N VAL A 100 1.33 10.62 -11.78
CA VAL A 100 2.26 10.39 -12.89
C VAL A 100 1.52 10.14 -14.20
N LEU A 101 0.47 9.32 -14.20
CA LEU A 101 -0.30 9.00 -15.40
C LEU A 101 -1.05 10.22 -15.95
N LEU A 102 -1.67 11.03 -15.07
CA LEU A 102 -2.50 12.15 -15.49
C LEU A 102 -1.69 13.41 -15.80
N ARG A 103 -0.61 13.66 -15.07
CA ARG A 103 0.19 14.90 -15.18
C ARG A 103 1.51 14.69 -15.91
N GLY A 104 1.95 13.44 -16.07
CA GLY A 104 3.18 13.08 -16.75
C GLY A 104 4.38 13.83 -16.17
N GLY A 105 5.05 14.63 -17.02
CA GLY A 105 6.24 15.39 -16.63
C GLY A 105 6.01 16.56 -15.66
N SER A 106 4.77 16.83 -15.24
CA SER A 106 4.42 17.81 -14.20
C SER A 106 3.82 17.13 -12.95
N SER A 107 4.04 15.82 -12.81
CA SER A 107 3.76 15.09 -11.58
C SER A 107 4.80 15.43 -10.52
N TRP A 108 4.39 15.35 -9.25
CA TRP A 108 5.26 15.68 -8.12
C TRP A 108 6.53 14.79 -8.13
N LEU A 109 6.35 13.49 -8.42
CA LEU A 109 7.43 12.53 -8.44
C LEU A 109 8.45 12.87 -9.53
N VAL A 110 8.00 13.20 -10.74
CA VAL A 110 8.89 13.46 -11.87
C VAL A 110 9.67 14.76 -11.67
N GLU A 111 9.05 15.77 -11.07
CA GLU A 111 9.76 17.00 -10.68
C GLU A 111 10.86 16.69 -9.66
N ASP A 112 10.56 15.93 -8.60
CA ASP A 112 11.56 15.58 -7.59
C ASP A 112 12.65 14.65 -8.13
N LEU A 113 12.31 13.74 -9.04
CA LEU A 113 13.29 12.91 -9.77
C LEU A 113 14.30 13.78 -10.51
N PHE A 114 13.87 14.84 -11.18
CA PHE A 114 14.79 15.75 -11.86
C PHE A 114 15.69 16.50 -10.89
N HIS A 115 15.14 17.00 -9.78
CA HIS A 115 15.94 17.69 -8.77
C HIS A 115 16.97 16.75 -8.12
N PHE A 116 16.58 15.51 -7.82
CA PHE A 116 17.50 14.51 -7.28
C PHE A 116 18.59 14.13 -8.29
N LEU A 117 18.22 13.96 -9.58
CA LEU A 117 19.20 13.73 -10.64
C LEU A 117 20.18 14.90 -10.78
N ASP A 118 19.72 16.15 -10.70
CA ASP A 118 20.60 17.31 -10.75
C ASP A 118 21.55 17.36 -9.53
N LEU A 119 21.08 16.93 -8.35
CA LEU A 119 21.91 16.84 -7.14
C LEU A 119 23.01 15.79 -7.27
N ILE A 120 22.68 14.57 -7.71
CA ILE A 120 23.69 13.50 -7.85
C ILE A 120 24.72 13.85 -8.94
N ASN A 121 24.28 14.47 -10.04
CA ASN A 121 25.18 14.89 -11.12
C ASN A 121 26.06 16.10 -10.76
N TYR A 122 25.71 16.87 -9.73
CA TYR A 122 26.54 17.98 -9.25
C TYR A 122 27.63 17.52 -8.27
N VAL A 123 27.41 16.41 -7.57
CA VAL A 123 28.33 15.87 -6.56
C VAL A 123 29.37 14.93 -7.17
N LEU A 124 29.09 14.37 -8.34
CA LEU A 124 30.00 13.54 -9.16
C LEU A 124 30.82 14.40 -10.13
#